data_AF-A0A3B8Z4U8-F1
#
_entry.id   AF-A0A3B8Z4U8-F1
#
_cell.length_a   1.000
_cell.length_b   1.000
_cell.length_c   1.000
_cell.angle_alpha   90.00
_cell.angle_beta   90.00
_cell.angle_gamma   90.00
#
_symmetry.space_group_name_H-M   'P 1'
#
loop_
_entity.id
_entity.type
_entity.pdbx_description
1 polymer ?
#
loop_
_entity_poly.entity_id
_entity_poly.type
_entity_poly.pdbx_seq_one_letter_code
_entity_poly.pdbx_strand_id
1 'polypeptide(L)'
;MSYIVTRLCRDCVDTGCVAVCPVDCIYEYKGSDKDSFPNQLYINPDECIDCGACEPECPWQAIYEEVAVPEVFTDDTPLNYKMIDDMDNFEVKEQEKTDHPSEDAIEENKKKWGLTN
;
A
#
# COMPACT_ATOMS: atom_id res chain seq x y z
N MET A 1 3.91 -11.47 -10.90
CA MET A 1 2.87 -10.44 -10.71
C MET A 1 3.29 -9.66 -9.47
N SER A 2 2.48 -8.77 -8.93
CA SER A 2 2.85 -8.06 -7.71
C SER A 2 1.63 -7.89 -6.80
N TYR A 3 1.90 -7.52 -5.55
CA TYR A 3 0.90 -6.97 -4.66
C TYR A 3 0.89 -5.44 -4.78
N ILE A 4 -0.31 -4.86 -4.67
CA ILE A 4 -0.56 -3.44 -4.91
C ILE A 4 -1.10 -2.80 -3.64
N VAL A 5 -0.45 -1.73 -3.19
CA VAL A 5 -1.00 -0.84 -2.15
C VAL A 5 -1.97 0.13 -2.78
N THR A 6 -3.22 0.10 -2.35
CA THR A 6 -4.29 0.97 -2.83
C THR A 6 -4.44 2.22 -1.96
N ARG A 7 -5.25 3.16 -2.45
CA ARG A 7 -5.57 4.42 -1.76
C ARG A 7 -6.17 4.29 -0.37
N LEU A 8 -6.64 3.09 0.00
CA LEU A 8 -7.05 2.80 1.38
C LEU A 8 -5.91 3.02 2.40
N CYS A 9 -4.64 3.04 1.95
CA CYS A 9 -3.47 3.32 2.79
C CYS A 9 -3.23 4.83 3.07
N ARG A 10 -3.77 5.75 2.26
CA ARG A 10 -3.32 7.17 2.15
C ARG A 10 -3.40 8.03 3.43
N ASP A 11 -4.23 7.62 4.38
CA ASP A 11 -4.45 8.35 5.64
C ASP A 11 -4.13 7.50 6.87
N CYS A 12 -3.56 6.33 6.64
CA CYS A 12 -3.48 5.25 7.61
C CYS A 12 -2.03 4.84 7.84
N VAL A 13 -1.33 4.54 6.74
CA VAL A 13 0.10 4.14 6.69
C VAL A 13 0.48 3.18 7.83
N ASP A 14 -0.36 2.16 8.03
CA ASP A 14 -0.03 1.07 8.93
C ASP A 14 1.16 0.28 8.37
N THR A 15 2.05 -0.18 9.25
CA THR A 15 3.29 -0.84 8.85
C THR A 15 3.33 -2.34 9.21
N GLY A 16 2.20 -2.95 9.55
CA GLY A 16 2.10 -4.40 9.81
C GLY A 16 2.63 -5.24 8.63
N CYS A 17 2.33 -4.80 7.40
CA CYS A 17 2.81 -5.44 6.17
C CYS A 17 4.35 -5.46 6.02
N VAL A 18 5.06 -4.47 6.57
CA VAL A 18 6.53 -4.37 6.50
C VAL A 18 7.18 -5.51 7.28
N ALA A 19 6.63 -5.88 8.42
CA ALA A 19 7.19 -6.89 9.32
C ALA A 19 7.26 -8.30 8.72
N VAL A 20 6.48 -8.56 7.68
CA VAL A 20 6.29 -9.89 7.08
C VAL A 20 6.80 -9.99 5.65
N CYS A 21 7.27 -8.90 5.05
CA CYS A 21 7.81 -8.92 3.71
C CYS A 21 9.19 -9.59 3.70
N PRO A 22 9.38 -10.74 3.02
CA PRO A 22 10.64 -11.48 3.08
C PRO A 22 11.76 -10.88 2.23
N VAL A 23 11.46 -9.87 1.42
CA VAL A 23 12.36 -9.24 0.44
C VAL A 23 12.43 -7.72 0.61
N ASP A 24 11.88 -7.19 1.71
CA ASP A 24 11.91 -5.76 2.06
C ASP A 24 11.43 -4.81 0.95
N CYS A 25 10.52 -5.26 0.08
CA CYS A 25 10.08 -4.51 -1.10
C CYS A 25 8.97 -3.47 -0.83
N ILE A 26 8.79 -3.02 0.43
CA ILE A 26 7.75 -2.04 0.82
C ILE A 26 8.42 -0.73 1.18
N TYR A 27 8.06 0.33 0.48
CA TYR A 27 8.75 1.62 0.52
C TYR A 27 7.82 2.75 0.97
N GLU A 28 8.42 3.79 1.52
CA GLU A 28 7.79 5.08 1.73
C GLU A 28 8.41 6.16 0.84
N TYR A 29 7.58 7.09 0.38
CA TYR A 29 8.04 8.21 -0.42
C TYR A 29 8.60 9.35 0.45
N LYS A 30 9.89 9.62 0.32
CA LYS A 30 10.61 10.71 1.00
C LYS A 30 10.71 12.00 0.18
N GLY A 31 10.38 11.94 -1.11
CA GLY A 31 10.37 13.12 -1.96
C GLY A 31 9.26 14.13 -1.63
N SER A 32 9.31 15.26 -2.33
CA SER A 32 8.43 16.42 -2.09
C SER A 32 7.20 16.49 -3.00
N ASP A 33 7.15 15.71 -4.09
CA ASP A 33 6.02 15.69 -5.03
C ASP A 33 4.89 14.80 -4.52
N LYS A 34 4.12 15.32 -3.55
CA LYS A 34 2.99 14.62 -2.95
C LYS A 34 1.75 14.57 -3.87
N ASP A 35 1.74 15.32 -4.96
CA ASP A 35 0.70 15.24 -5.99
C ASP A 35 0.90 14.00 -6.86
N SER A 36 2.15 13.67 -7.19
CA SER A 36 2.51 12.42 -7.87
C SER A 36 2.47 11.21 -6.96
N PHE A 37 2.90 11.36 -5.71
CA PHE A 37 3.08 10.27 -4.76
C PHE A 37 2.39 10.61 -3.43
N PRO A 38 1.10 10.25 -3.28
CA PRO A 38 0.35 10.50 -2.05
C PRO A 38 0.96 9.77 -0.85
N ASN A 39 0.51 10.15 0.34
CA ASN A 39 1.00 9.63 1.63
C ASN A 39 0.55 8.17 1.88
N GLN A 40 1.13 7.22 1.18
CA GLN A 40 0.90 5.78 1.35
C GLN A 40 2.23 5.01 1.28
N LEU A 41 2.19 3.72 1.60
CA LEU A 41 3.28 2.81 1.26
C LEU A 41 3.15 2.37 -0.20
N TYR A 42 4.26 1.88 -0.75
CA TYR A 42 4.35 1.42 -2.14
C TYR A 42 5.08 0.08 -2.16
N ILE A 43 4.54 -0.91 -2.88
CA ILE A 43 5.22 -2.18 -3.10
C ILE A 43 5.97 -2.07 -4.43
N ASN A 44 7.29 -2.31 -4.41
CA ASN A 44 8.09 -2.34 -5.63
C ASN A 44 7.75 -3.62 -6.43
N PRO A 45 7.14 -3.50 -7.63
CA PRO A 45 6.72 -4.66 -8.41
C PRO A 45 7.87 -5.50 -8.98
N ASP A 46 9.07 -4.92 -9.15
CA ASP A 46 10.24 -5.64 -9.66
C ASP A 46 10.91 -6.50 -8.58
N GLU A 47 10.67 -6.18 -7.30
CA GLU A 47 11.22 -6.90 -6.14
C GLU A 47 10.20 -7.84 -5.49
N CYS A 48 8.91 -7.58 -5.65
CA CYS A 48 7.85 -8.43 -5.11
C CYS A 48 7.93 -9.85 -5.69
N ILE A 49 7.84 -10.85 -4.81
CA ILE A 49 7.91 -12.28 -5.17
C ILE A 49 6.56 -13.01 -5.05
N ASP A 50 5.44 -12.28 -5.04
CA ASP A 50 4.07 -12.84 -4.97
C ASP A 50 3.84 -13.79 -3.78
N CYS A 51 4.48 -13.56 -2.63
CA CYS A 51 4.33 -14.46 -1.48
C CYS A 51 3.00 -14.30 -0.71
N GLY A 52 2.34 -13.15 -0.85
CA GLY A 52 1.05 -12.85 -0.21
C GLY A 52 1.05 -12.65 1.30
N ALA A 53 2.22 -12.60 1.94
CA ALA A 53 2.31 -12.42 3.39
C ALA A 53 1.78 -11.06 3.87
N CYS A 54 1.93 -10.01 3.07
CA CYS A 54 1.59 -8.63 3.45
C CYS A 54 0.09 -8.31 3.45
N GLU A 55 -0.70 -8.95 2.58
CA GLU A 55 -2.14 -8.72 2.44
C GLU A 55 -2.93 -8.90 3.75
N PRO A 56 -2.86 -10.05 4.45
CA PRO A 56 -3.61 -10.25 5.70
C PRO A 56 -3.14 -9.36 6.86
N GLU A 57 -1.91 -8.85 6.79
CA GLU A 57 -1.31 -8.03 7.85
C GLU A 57 -1.67 -6.55 7.76
N CYS A 58 -2.28 -6.09 6.66
CA CYS A 58 -2.76 -4.72 6.56
C CYS A 58 -4.15 -4.60 7.21
N PRO A 59 -4.30 -3.98 8.39
CA PRO A 59 -5.60 -3.91 9.06
C PRO A 59 -6.60 -3.02 8.32
N TRP A 60 -6.11 -2.12 7.46
CA TRP A 60 -6.92 -1.27 6.59
C TRP A 60 -7.37 -1.96 5.30
N GLN A 61 -6.94 -3.21 5.08
CA GLN A 61 -7.28 -4.02 3.90
C GLN A 61 -6.92 -3.29 2.59
N ALA A 62 -5.76 -2.62 2.59
CA ALA A 62 -5.33 -1.76 1.50
C ALA A 62 -4.48 -2.48 0.45
N ILE A 63 -4.09 -3.72 0.68
CA ILE A 63 -3.16 -4.49 -0.16
C ILE A 63 -3.95 -5.57 -0.89
N TYR A 64 -3.74 -5.69 -2.19
CA TYR A 64 -4.39 -6.70 -3.04
C TYR A 64 -3.36 -7.33 -3.97
N GLU A 65 -3.57 -8.59 -4.35
CA GLU A 65 -2.91 -9.13 -5.56
C GLU A 65 -3.33 -8.27 -6.77
N GLU A 66 -2.42 -7.98 -7.70
CA GLU A 66 -2.69 -7.08 -8.83
C GLU A 66 -3.98 -7.42 -9.60
N VAL A 67 -4.24 -8.70 -9.82
CA VAL A 67 -5.45 -9.19 -10.52
C VAL A 67 -6.73 -9.10 -9.70
N ALA A 68 -6.61 -8.88 -8.39
CA ALA A 68 -7.70 -8.76 -7.43
C ALA A 68 -7.97 -7.31 -7.00
N VAL A 69 -7.22 -6.34 -7.53
CA VAL A 69 -7.44 -4.91 -7.27
C VAL A 69 -8.88 -4.54 -7.68
N PRO A 70 -9.70 -4.00 -6.76
CA PRO A 70 -11.07 -3.58 -7.07
C PRO A 70 -11.12 -2.55 -8.21
N GLU A 71 -12.18 -2.56 -9.02
CA GLU A 71 -12.34 -1.66 -10.17
C GLU A 71 -12.14 -0.18 -9.79
N VAL A 72 -12.67 0.21 -8.63
CA VAL A 72 -12.56 1.57 -8.06
C VAL A 72 -11.12 2.01 -7.73
N PHE A 73 -10.18 1.06 -7.67
CA PHE A 73 -8.76 1.27 -7.33
C PHE A 73 -7.81 0.89 -8.46
N THR A 74 -8.31 0.64 -9.67
CA THR A 74 -7.48 0.25 -10.83
C THR A 74 -6.35 1.23 -11.12
N ASP A 75 -6.55 2.53 -10.86
CA ASP A 75 -5.52 3.57 -11.03
C ASP A 75 -4.39 3.49 -9.97
N ASP A 76 -4.54 2.73 -8.89
CA ASP A 76 -3.50 2.58 -7.86
C ASP A 76 -2.44 1.54 -8.27
N THR A 77 -2.77 0.62 -9.18
CA THR A 77 -1.80 -0.31 -9.77
C THR A 77 -0.66 0.44 -10.47
N PRO A 78 -0.89 1.28 -11.51
CA PRO A 78 0.19 2.01 -12.17
C PRO A 78 0.91 2.97 -11.23
N LEU A 79 0.28 3.43 -10.16
CA LEU A 79 0.93 4.26 -9.14
C LEU A 79 2.02 3.51 -8.36
N ASN A 80 1.85 2.21 -8.07
CA ASN A 80 2.90 1.40 -7.47
C ASN A 80 4.07 1.19 -8.44
N TYR A 81 3.80 0.94 -9.73
CA TYR A 81 4.86 0.82 -10.74
C TYR A 81 5.63 2.13 -10.96
N LYS A 82 4.95 3.28 -10.89
CA LYS A 82 5.56 4.60 -11.08
C LYS A 82 6.72 4.88 -10.10
N MET A 83 6.76 4.23 -8.94
CA MET A 83 7.86 4.40 -7.99
C MET A 83 9.22 4.01 -8.58
N ILE A 84 9.26 3.06 -9.53
CA ILE A 84 10.49 2.56 -10.15
C ILE A 84 11.22 3.71 -10.89
N ASP A 85 10.45 4.66 -11.44
CA ASP A 85 11.00 5.81 -12.16
C ASP A 85 11.57 6.89 -11.22
N ASP A 86 11.30 6.81 -9.92
CA ASP A 86 11.68 7.83 -8.92
C ASP A 86 12.31 7.21 -7.65
N MET A 87 12.95 6.03 -7.77
CA MET A 87 13.48 5.26 -6.63
C MET A 87 14.44 6.06 -5.73
N ASP A 88 15.16 7.05 -6.26
CA ASP A 88 16.05 7.91 -5.47
C ASP A 88 15.31 8.70 -4.38
N ASN A 89 13.97 8.84 -4.49
CA ASN A 89 13.11 9.50 -3.52
C ASN A 89 12.32 8.52 -2.63
N PHE A 90 12.64 7.22 -2.69
CA PHE A 90 12.01 6.18 -1.88
C PHE A 90 13.02 5.54 -0.94
N GLU A 91 12.55 5.18 0.25
CA GLU A 91 13.30 4.40 1.22
C GLU A 91 12.47 3.19 1.65
N VAL A 92 13.12 2.05 1.88
CA VAL A 92 12.46 0.88 2.48
C VAL A 92 11.86 1.30 3.81
N LYS A 93 10.58 1.03 4.01
CA LYS A 93 9.88 1.43 5.23
C LYS A 93 10.34 0.56 6.39
N GLU A 94 10.64 1.17 7.53
CA GLU A 94 10.82 0.44 8.79
C GLU A 94 9.48 0.22 9.50
N GLN A 95 9.35 -0.90 10.23
CA GLN A 95 8.15 -1.18 11.00
C GLN A 95 8.01 -0.20 12.19
N GLU A 96 6.84 0.41 12.29
CA GLU A 96 6.41 1.26 13.39
C GLU A 96 5.16 0.67 14.06
N LYS A 97 5.13 0.65 15.39
CA LYS A 97 3.94 0.18 16.10
C LYS A 97 2.86 1.24 16.07
N THR A 98 1.75 0.92 15.41
CA THR A 98 0.53 1.72 15.33
C THR A 98 -0.63 0.96 15.97
N ASP A 99 -1.60 1.70 16.51
CA ASP A 99 -2.85 1.09 16.96
C ASP A 99 -3.69 0.70 15.74
N HIS A 100 -4.21 -0.53 15.73
CA HIS A 100 -5.06 -0.99 14.65
C HIS A 100 -6.43 -0.26 14.68
N PRO A 101 -7.02 0.03 13.50
CA PRO A 101 -8.34 0.63 13.40
C PRO A 101 -9.44 -0.27 13.97
N SER A 102 -10.54 0.36 14.38
CA SER A 102 -11.80 -0.34 14.61
C SER A 102 -12.44 -0.77 13.28
N GLU A 103 -13.35 -1.74 13.35
CA GLU A 103 -14.14 -2.17 12.18
C GLU A 103 -14.90 -1.00 11.54
N ASP A 104 -15.51 -0.13 12.36
CA ASP A 104 -16.21 1.07 11.89
C ASP A 104 -15.29 2.01 11.10
N ALA A 105 -14.05 2.22 11.56
CA ALA A 105 -13.07 3.06 10.88
C ALA A 105 -12.64 2.46 9.53
N ILE A 106 -12.51 1.13 9.45
CA ILE A 106 -12.23 0.42 8.19
C ILE A 106 -13.38 0.66 7.20
N GLU A 107 -14.63 0.49 7.64
CA GLU A 107 -15.79 0.73 6.77
C GLU A 107 -15.91 2.17 6.29
N GLU A 108 -15.67 3.14 7.17
CA GLU A 108 -15.67 4.56 6.81
C GLU A 108 -14.59 4.89 5.79
N ASN A 109 -13.39 4.33 5.94
CA ASN A 109 -12.30 4.50 4.97
C ASN A 109 -12.66 3.89 3.61
N LYS A 110 -13.25 2.69 3.58
CA LYS A 110 -13.73 2.08 2.34
C LYS A 110 -14.79 2.93 1.64
N LYS A 111 -15.77 3.44 2.41
CA LYS A 111 -16.82 4.34 1.90
C LYS A 111 -16.21 5.64 1.36
N LYS A 112 -15.24 6.25 2.06
CA LYS A 112 -14.50 7.44 1.61
C LYS A 112 -13.90 7.25 0.23
N TRP A 113 -13.34 6.08 -0.04
CA TRP A 113 -12.66 5.77 -1.30
C TRP A 113 -13.55 5.06 -2.33
N GLY A 114 -14.85 4.91 -2.07
CA GLY A 114 -15.82 4.37 -3.01
C GLY A 114 -15.87 2.85 -3.09
N LEU A 115 -15.21 2.14 -2.17
CA LEU A 115 -15.35 0.68 -2.03
C LEU A 115 -16.58 0.39 -1.16
N THR A 116 -17.76 0.40 -1.77
CA THR A 116 -19.02 -0.01 -1.12
C THR A 116 -19.44 -1.38 -1.61
N ASN A 117 -19.90 -2.23 -0.68
CA ASN A 117 -20.56 -3.51 -1.00
C ASN A 117 -21.81 -3.32 -1.85
#